data_AF-A0AAX0B4T9-F1
#
_entry.id   AF-A0AAX0B4T9-F1
#
_cell.length_a   1.000
_cell.length_b   1.000
_cell.length_c   1.000
_cell.angle_alpha   90.00
_cell.angle_beta   90.00
_cell.angle_gamma   90.00
#
_symmetry.space_group_name_H-M   'P 1'
#
loop_
_entity.id
_entity.type
_entity.pdbx_description
1 polymer ?
#
loop_
_entity_poly.entity_id
_entity_poly.type
_entity_poly.pdbx_seq_one_letter_code
_entity_poly.pdbx_strand_id
1 'polypeptide(L)' 'MKIGENEFKKIIITKDDEVIAVISDKELIEHDGYKVILDNKEVK' A
#
# COMPACT_ATOMS: atom_id res chain seq x y z
N MET A 1 -5.34 8.82 -2.46
CA MET A 1 -5.07 7.69 -3.38
C MET A 1 -6.40 7.13 -3.83
N LYS A 2 -6.54 6.72 -5.09
CA LYS A 2 -7.77 6.08 -5.58
C LYS A 2 -7.56 4.57 -5.72
N ILE A 3 -8.43 3.78 -5.10
CA ILE A 3 -8.44 2.31 -5.23
C ILE A 3 -9.83 1.91 -5.69
N GLY A 4 -9.93 1.38 -6.91
CA GLY A 4 -11.23 1.19 -7.56
C GLY A 4 -11.97 2.53 -7.69
N GLU A 5 -13.21 2.58 -7.20
CA GLU A 5 -14.05 3.78 -7.25
C GLU A 5 -13.88 4.70 -6.04
N ASN A 6 -13.17 4.26 -5.00
CA ASN A 6 -13.14 4.92 -3.70
C ASN A 6 -11.85 5.71 -3.47
N GLU A 7 -11.97 6.79 -2.71
CA GLU A 7 -10.83 7.58 -2.23
C GLU A 7 -10.38 7.11 -0.85
N PHE A 8 -9.08 6.84 -0.72
CA PHE A 8 -8.45 6.42 0.52
C PHE A 8 -7.27 7.33 0.85
N LYS A 9 -7.11 7.62 2.14
CA LYS A 9 -5.95 8.37 2.67
C LYS A 9 -4.72 7.46 2.86
N LYS A 10 -4.94 6.21 3.23
CA LYS A 10 -3.88 5.21 3.48
C LYS A 10 -4.39 3.78 3.36
N ILE A 11 -3.50 2.85 3.02
CA ILE A 11 -3.63 1.41 3.15
C ILE A 11 -2.67 0.97 4.25
N ILE A 12 -3.11 0.08 5.12
CA ILE A 12 -2.26 -0.60 6.11
C ILE A 12 -2.37 -2.09 5.82
N ILE A 13 -1.22 -2.74 5.64
CA ILE A 13 -1.14 -4.18 5.41
C ILE A 13 -0.57 -4.81 6.68
N THR A 14 -1.30 -5.79 7.22
CA THR A 14 -0.92 -6.53 8.43
C THR A 14 -0.80 -8.02 8.15
N LYS A 15 0.10 -8.70 8.87
CA LYS A 15 0.23 -10.15 8.90
C LYS A 15 0.43 -10.60 10.34
N ASP A 16 -0.37 -11.56 10.80
CA ASP A 16 -0.26 -12.12 12.16
C ASP A 16 -0.21 -11.03 13.25
N ASP A 17 -1.09 -10.02 13.13
CA ASP A 17 -1.20 -8.82 13.99
C ASP A 17 -0.04 -7.81 13.92
N GLU A 18 0.97 -8.03 13.06
CA GLU A 18 2.06 -7.08 12.81
C GLU A 18 1.81 -6.23 11.56
N VAL A 19 2.15 -4.94 11.62
CA VAL A 19 2.10 -4.05 10.46
C VAL A 19 3.33 -4.32 9.60
N ILE A 20 3.11 -4.71 8.35
CA ILE A 20 4.20 -5.02 7.41
C ILE A 20 4.38 -3.94 6.34
N ALA A 21 3.34 -3.14 6.05
CA ALA A 21 3.45 -1.98 5.18
C ALA A 21 2.37 -0.92 5.46
N VAL A 22 2.73 0.35 5.24
CA VAL A 22 1.79 1.48 5.21
C VAL A 22 1.99 2.23 3.91
N ILE A 23 0.91 2.40 3.13
CA ILE A 23 0.95 3.07 1.82
C ILE A 23 0.01 4.26 1.88
N SER A 24 0.50 5.45 1.61
CA SER A 24 -0.29 6.68 1.56
C SER A 24 0.12 7.54 0.36
N ASP A 25 -0.61 8.63 0.13
CA ASP A 25 -0.25 9.61 -0.92
C ASP A 25 1.08 10.33 -0.68
N LYS A 26 1.60 10.29 0.56
CA LYS A 26 2.79 11.05 0.98
C LYS A 26 3.99 10.16 1.22
N GLU A 27 3.76 8.96 1.70
CA GLU A 27 4.81 8.05 2.18
C GLU A 27 4.40 6.60 1.99
N LEU A 28 5.43 5.78 1.75
CA LEU A 28 5.38 4.34 1.73
C LEU A 28 6.38 3.84 2.77
N ILE A 29 5.90 3.08 3.74
CA ILE A 29 6.68 2.49 4.83
C ILE A 29 6.65 0.98 4.66
N GLU A 30 7.83 0.36 4.59
CA GLU A 30 8.03 -1.09 4.50
C GLU A 30 8.72 -1.58 5.78
N HIS A 31 8.32 -2.74 6.27
CA HIS A 31 9.00 -3.42 7.38
C HIS A 31 9.84 -4.61 6.88
N ASP A 32 10.81 -5.04 7.69
CA ASP A 32 11.82 -6.04 7.32
C ASP A 32 11.23 -7.31 6.70
N GLY A 33 11.81 -7.74 5.58
CA GLY A 33 11.40 -8.93 4.84
C GLY A 33 10.27 -8.72 3.83
N TYR A 34 9.73 -7.50 3.72
CA TYR A 34 8.70 -7.15 2.74
C TYR A 34 9.13 -6.01 1.84
N LYS A 35 8.75 -6.10 0.56
CA LYS A 35 8.96 -5.05 -0.44
C LYS A 35 7.63 -4.75 -1.11
N VAL A 36 7.24 -3.48 -1.13
CA VAL A 36 6.06 -3.01 -1.82
C VAL A 36 6.48 -2.53 -3.21
N ILE A 37 5.78 -3.02 -4.22
CA ILE A 37 6.00 -2.63 -5.61
C ILE A 37 4.69 -2.02 -6.12
N LEU A 38 4.73 -0.73 -6.43
CA LEU A 38 3.64 -0.05 -7.12
C LEU A 38 3.86 -0.23 -8.63
N ASP A 39 3.09 -1.14 -9.25
CA ASP A 39 3.11 -1.34 -10.70
C ASP A 39 2.02 -0.46 -11.35
N ASN A 40 2.44 0.52 -12.15
CA ASN A 40 1.55 1.46 -12.85
C ASN A 40 1.11 0.90 -14.22
N LYS A 41 0.78 -0.39 -14.31
CA LYS A 41 0.21 -0.92 -15.55
C LYS A 41 -1.24 -0.47 -15.67
N GLU A 42 -1.49 0.47 -16.58
CA GLU A 42 -2.82 0.69 -17.15
C GLU A 42 -3.30 -0.64 -17.75
N VAL A 43 -4.22 -1.30 -17.05
CA VAL A 43 -4.99 -2.41 -17.63
C VAL A 43 -5.93 -1.75 -18.65
N LYS A 44 -5.50 -1.72 -19.92
CA LYS A 44 -6.34 -1.32 -21.05
C LYS A 44 -7.47 -2.31 -21.28
#